data_AF-A0A3D9LIF5-F1
#
_entry.id   AF-A0A3D9LIF5-F1
#
_cell.length_a   1.000
_cell.length_b   1.000
_cell.length_c   1.000
_cell.angle_alpha   90.00
_cell.angle_beta   90.00
_cell.angle_gamma   90.00
#
_symmetry.space_group_name_H-M   'P 1'
#
loop_
_entity.id
_entity.type
_entity.pdbx_description
1 polymer ?
#
loop_
_entity_poly.entity_id
_entity_poly.type
_entity_poly.pdbx_seq_one_letter_code
_entity_poly.pdbx_strand_id
1 'polypeptide(L)' 'MNSTQIRQKIHEYVDQADDRFLTLINAMIDADKDQDWWDDLHPNLQASINKAIAQSEREEGRPHAVVMSEIRAKYQK' A
#
# COMPACT_ATOMS: atom_id res chain seq x y z
N MET A 1 6.82 1.07 -25.19
CA MET A 1 5.67 1.71 -24.52
C MET A 1 6.10 2.10 -23.13
N ASN A 2 5.72 3.29 -22.66
CA ASN A 2 5.91 3.67 -21.26
C ASN A 2 4.71 3.18 -20.40
N SER A 3 4.86 3.25 -19.08
CA SER A 3 3.84 2.79 -18.12
C SER A 3 2.47 3.47 -18.32
N THR A 4 2.45 4.74 -18.71
CA THR A 4 1.23 5.48 -19.02
C THR A 4 0.49 4.90 -20.23
N GLN A 5 1.22 4.58 -21.30
CA GLN A 5 0.66 3.96 -22.51
C GLN A 5 0.15 2.54 -22.23
N ILE A 6 0.83 1.80 -21.34
CA ILE A 6 0.38 0.46 -20.93
C ILE A 6 -0.94 0.56 -20.14
N ARG A 7 -1.02 1.48 -19.17
CA ARG A 7 -2.23 1.73 -18.39
C ARG A 7 -3.43 2.10 -19.26
N GLN A 8 -3.23 3.02 -20.20
CA GLN A 8 -4.30 3.48 -21.09
C GLN A 8 -4.84 2.33 -21.95
N LYS A 9 -3.95 1.53 -22.54
CA LYS A 9 -4.32 0.39 -23.37
C LYS A 9 -5.10 -0.68 -22.57
N ILE A 10 -4.72 -0.92 -21.32
CA ILE A 10 -5.44 -1.87 -20.46
C ILE A 10 -6.85 -1.38 -20.16
N HIS A 11 -7.01 -0.10 -19.80
CA HIS A 11 -8.33 0.50 -19.56
C HIS A 11 -9.26 0.35 -20.76
N GLU A 12 -8.81 0.77 -21.95
CA GLU A 12 -9.61 0.69 -23.18
C GLU A 12 -10.08 -0.74 -23.50
N TYR A 13 -9.27 -1.73 -23.17
CA TYR A 13 -9.59 -3.14 -23.43
C TYR A 13 -10.53 -3.74 -22.39
N VAL A 14 -10.36 -3.38 -21.12
CA VAL A 14 -11.24 -3.80 -20.02
C VAL A 14 -12.65 -3.26 -20.22
N ASP A 15 -12.79 -2.01 -20.68
CA ASP A 15 -14.08 -1.36 -20.91
C ASP A 15 -14.93 -2.05 -22.00
N GLN A 16 -14.31 -2.84 -22.88
CA GLN A 16 -14.97 -3.53 -23.99
C GLN A 16 -14.94 -5.06 -23.84
N ALA A 17 -14.38 -5.57 -22.76
CA ALA A 17 -14.17 -7.00 -22.57
C ALA A 17 -15.46 -7.73 -22.18
N ASP A 18 -15.53 -9.01 -22.56
CA ASP A 18 -16.59 -9.91 -22.12
C ASP A 18 -16.33 -10.43 -20.69
N ASP A 19 -17.38 -10.93 -20.03
CA ASP A 19 -17.32 -11.44 -18.67
C ASP A 19 -16.28 -12.56 -18.51
N ARG A 20 -16.07 -13.36 -19.56
CA ARG A 20 -15.10 -14.46 -19.57
C ARG A 20 -13.68 -13.91 -19.44
N PHE A 21 -13.33 -12.89 -20.21
CA PHE A 21 -12.02 -12.25 -20.15
C PHE A 21 -11.83 -11.53 -18.81
N LEU A 22 -12.84 -10.80 -18.32
CA LEU A 22 -12.78 -10.13 -17.02
C LEU A 22 -12.54 -11.13 -15.87
N THR A 23 -13.21 -12.28 -15.91
CA THR A 23 -13.01 -13.36 -14.92
C THR A 23 -11.57 -13.88 -14.94
N LEU A 24 -10.98 -14.01 -16.13
CA LEU A 24 -9.63 -14.52 -16.32
C LEU A 24 -8.57 -13.52 -15.82
N ILE A 25 -8.77 -12.23 -16.11
CA ILE A 25 -7.94 -11.15 -15.56
C ILE A 25 -8.08 -11.06 -14.04
N ASN A 26 -9.30 -11.21 -13.49
CA ASN A 26 -9.50 -11.22 -12.04
C ASN A 26 -8.71 -12.34 -11.37
N ALA A 27 -8.77 -13.56 -11.92
CA ALA A 27 -7.99 -14.69 -11.40
C ALA A 27 -6.48 -14.46 -11.48
N MET A 28 -5.99 -13.79 -12.54
CA MET A 28 -4.58 -13.39 -12.64
C MET A 28 -4.19 -12.34 -11.60
N ILE A 29 -5.05 -11.35 -11.35
CA ILE A 29 -4.84 -10.33 -10.32
C ILE A 29 -4.83 -10.99 -8.93
N ASP A 30 -5.74 -11.93 -8.67
CA ASP A 30 -5.80 -12.61 -7.39
C ASP A 30 -4.57 -13.50 -7.18
N ALA A 31 -4.11 -14.21 -8.22
CA ALA A 31 -2.86 -14.98 -8.17
C ALA A 31 -1.60 -14.09 -8.02
N ASP A 32 -1.60 -12.88 -8.59
CA ASP A 32 -0.53 -11.88 -8.42
C ASP A 32 -0.57 -11.27 -7.00
N LYS A 33 -1.76 -11.10 -6.44
CA LYS A 33 -1.97 -10.66 -5.04
C LYS A 33 -1.63 -11.73 -4.00
N ASP A 34 -1.74 -13.01 -4.35
CA ASP A 34 -1.33 -14.13 -3.49
C ASP A 34 0.19 -14.14 -3.25
N GLN A 35 0.96 -13.39 -4.05
CA GLN A 35 2.29 -12.94 -3.63
C GLN A 35 2.10 -11.83 -2.61
N ASP A 36 1.99 -12.21 -1.33
CA ASP A 36 1.81 -11.28 -0.22
C ASP A 36 2.99 -10.29 -0.24
N TRP A 37 2.70 -9.02 -0.57
CA TRP A 37 3.68 -7.94 -0.59
C TRP A 37 4.44 -7.84 0.74
N TRP A 38 3.86 -8.38 1.81
CA TRP A 38 4.51 -8.53 3.10
C TRP A 38 5.82 -9.31 3.02
N ASP A 39 5.83 -10.42 2.28
CA ASP A 39 6.99 -11.32 2.16
C ASP A 39 8.12 -10.69 1.30
N ASP A 40 7.78 -9.73 0.44
CA ASP A 40 8.73 -8.98 -0.38
C ASP A 40 9.38 -7.80 0.39
N LEU A 41 8.88 -7.45 1.58
CA LEU A 41 9.48 -6.38 2.37
C LEU A 41 10.83 -6.80 2.97
N HIS A 42 11.77 -5.83 3.02
CA HIS A 42 13.02 -6.04 3.74
C HIS A 42 12.74 -6.40 5.22
N PRO A 43 13.45 -7.38 5.83
CA PRO A 43 13.15 -7.86 7.18
C PRO A 43 13.09 -6.77 8.26
N ASN A 44 13.96 -5.76 8.16
CA ASN A 44 13.94 -4.60 9.07
C ASN A 44 12.63 -3.80 9.00
N LEU A 45 12.03 -3.70 7.81
CA LEU A 45 10.78 -2.99 7.62
C LEU A 45 9.60 -3.80 8.16
N GLN A 46 9.57 -5.12 7.91
CA GLN A 46 8.59 -6.03 8.53
C GLN A 46 8.65 -5.93 10.07
N ALA A 47 9.85 -5.98 10.65
CA ALA A 47 10.05 -5.86 12.09
C ALA A 47 9.60 -4.49 12.64
N SER A 48 9.89 -3.40 11.91
CA SER A 48 9.44 -2.06 12.29
C SER A 48 7.92 -1.93 12.26
N ILE A 49 7.26 -2.50 11.25
CA ILE A 49 5.80 -2.48 11.12
C ILE A 49 5.15 -3.32 12.24
N ASN A 50 5.64 -4.55 12.48
CA ASN A 50 5.15 -5.39 13.57
C ASN A 50 5.28 -4.71 14.94
N LYS A 51 6.41 -4.03 15.17
CA LYS A 51 6.59 -3.22 16.37
C LYS A 51 5.54 -2.11 16.45
N ALA A 52 5.34 -1.34 15.38
CA ALA A 52 4.36 -0.25 15.36
C ALA A 52 2.93 -0.74 15.60
N ILE A 53 2.53 -1.89 15.03
CA ILE A 53 1.24 -2.54 15.28
C ILE A 53 1.09 -2.87 16.77
N ALA A 54 2.08 -3.56 17.36
CA ALA A 54 2.05 -3.92 18.78
C ALA A 54 2.02 -2.70 19.71
N GLN A 55 2.60 -1.57 19.31
CA GLN A 55 2.51 -0.30 20.05
C GLN A 55 1.13 0.32 19.93
N SER A 56 0.52 0.26 18.74
CA SER A 56 -0.83 0.76 18.50
C SER A 56 -1.88 -0.01 19.29
N GLU A 57 -1.78 -1.34 19.37
CA GLU A 57 -2.67 -2.20 20.17
C GLU A 57 -2.58 -1.91 21.67
N ARG A 58 -1.42 -1.40 22.12
CA ARG A 58 -1.20 -0.94 23.50
C ARG A 58 -1.55 0.54 23.71
N GLU A 59 -2.16 1.18 22.71
CA GLU A 59 -2.52 2.61 22.73
C GLU A 59 -1.32 3.55 22.96
N GLU A 60 -0.11 3.11 22.61
CA GLU A 60 1.14 3.89 22.75
C GLU A 60 1.29 4.96 21.62
N GLY A 61 0.27 5.09 20.77
CA GLY A 61 0.20 6.10 19.72
C GLY A 61 0.13 7.52 20.30
N ARG A 62 0.76 8.47 19.60
CA ARG A 62 0.75 9.88 20.00
C ARG A 62 -0.13 10.70 19.06
N PRO A 63 -1.09 11.49 19.57
CA PRO A 63 -1.93 12.33 18.71
C PRO A 63 -1.09 13.32 17.89
N HIS A 64 -1.45 13.48 16.62
CA HIS A 64 -0.74 14.37 15.68
C HIS A 64 -0.56 15.80 16.22
N ALA A 65 -1.61 16.37 16.82
CA ALA A 65 -1.57 17.73 17.36
C ALA A 65 -0.50 17.90 18.45
N VAL A 66 -0.33 16.91 19.33
CA VAL A 66 0.66 16.91 20.40
C VAL A 66 2.08 16.86 19.80
N VAL A 67 2.32 15.92 18.89
CA VAL A 67 3.63 15.76 18.22
C VAL A 67 4.04 17.03 17.48
N MET A 68 3.11 17.63 16.72
CA MET A 68 3.40 18.85 15.98
C MET A 68 3.66 20.05 16.89
N SER A 69 2.98 20.16 18.03
CA SER A 69 3.24 21.23 18.99
C SER A 69 4.68 21.18 19.53
N GLU A 70 5.19 19.99 19.84
CA GLU A 70 6.56 19.79 20.33
C GLU A 70 7.61 20.07 19.24
N ILE A 71 7.38 19.61 18.01
CA ILE A 71 8.29 19.85 16.88
C ILE A 71 8.44 21.34 16.60
N ARG A 72 7.32 22.08 16.56
CA ARG A 72 7.34 23.54 16.35
C ARG A 72 8.10 24.24 17.46
N ALA A 73 7.85 23.87 18.72
CA ALA A 73 8.57 24.44 19.87
C ALA A 73 10.08 24.19 19.83
N LYS A 74 10.51 23.04 19.30
CA LYS A 74 11.93 22.65 19.25
C LYS A 74 12.71 23.25 18.08
N TYR A 75 12.07 23.45 16.93
CA TYR A 75 12.78 23.77 15.68
C TYR A 75 12.32 25.04 14.94
N GLN A 76 11.22 25.69 15.36
CA GLN A 76 10.73 26.94 14.75
C GLN A 76 10.90 28.15 15.69
N LYS A 77 12.11 28.34 16.23
CA LYS A 77 12.49 29.59 16.90
C LYS A 77 12.97 30.62 15.90
#